data_AF-A0A813KLE9-F1
#
_entry.id   AF-A0A813KLE9-F1
#
_cell.length_a   1.000
_cell.length_b   1.000
_cell.length_c   1.000
_cell.angle_alpha   90.00
_cell.angle_beta   90.00
_cell.angle_gamma   90.00
#
_symmetry.space_group_name_H-M   'P 1'
#
loop_
_entity.id
_entity.type
_entity.pdbx_description
1 polymer ?
#
loop_
_entity_poly.entity_id
_entity_poly.type
_entity_poly.pdbx_seq_one_letter_code
_entity_poly.pdbx_strand_id
1 'polypeptide(L)'
;RQADALRDLAASLLAARRTEEACQAASSAAAIFQELGDVSGQAAAARIACDAQLAGGDCQQAARWAEQSASLFRRAANWQQEAESLLVASAAHAARAVRRHCDAS
;
A
#
# COMPACT_ATOMS: atom_id res chain seq x y z
N ARG A 1 -4.37 13.40 -13.71
CA ARG A 1 -5.61 13.94 -13.09
C ARG A 1 -6.54 12.84 -12.59
N GLN A 2 -7.01 11.90 -13.41
CA GLN A 2 -7.90 10.81 -12.91
C GLN A 2 -7.19 9.91 -11.88
N ALA A 3 -5.93 9.52 -12.14
CA ALA A 3 -5.12 8.75 -11.20
C ALA A 3 -4.89 9.50 -9.88
N ASP A 4 -4.56 10.79 -9.94
CA ASP A 4 -4.37 11.64 -8.76
C ASP A 4 -5.64 11.75 -7.92
N ALA A 5 -6.79 11.96 -8.56
CA ALA A 5 -8.08 12.02 -7.88
C ALA A 5 -8.43 10.70 -7.17
N LEU A 6 -8.13 9.56 -7.79
CA LEU A 6 -8.33 8.24 -7.17
C LEU A 6 -7.38 8.01 -6.00
N ARG A 7 -6.12 8.46 -6.11
CA ARG A 7 -5.15 8.40 -5.02
C ARG A 7 -5.59 9.25 -3.83
N ASP A 8 -6.05 10.47 -4.07
CA ASP A 8 -6.49 11.39 -3.03
C ASP A 8 -7.81 10.92 -2.39
N LEU A 9 -8.71 10.32 -3.19
CA LEU A 9 -9.90 9.62 -2.70
C LEU A 9 -9.51 8.44 -1.80
N ALA A 10 -8.55 7.62 -2.22
CA ALA A 10 -8.07 6.49 -1.43
C ALA A 10 -7.51 6.93 -0.08
N ALA A 11 -6.71 8.00 -0.05
CA ALA A 11 -6.19 8.58 1.19
C ALA A 11 -7.32 9.10 2.11
N SER A 12 -8.35 9.73 1.53
CA SER A 12 -9.51 10.22 2.28
C SER A 12 -10.35 9.09 2.85
N LEU A 13 -10.56 8.02 2.08
CA LEU A 13 -11.26 6.82 2.52
C LEU A 13 -10.50 6.09 3.63
N LEU A 14 -9.17 6.03 3.53
CA LEU A 14 -8.31 5.48 4.57
C LEU A 14 -8.43 6.26 5.88
N ALA A 15 -8.40 7.60 5.81
CA ALA A 15 -8.62 8.45 6.98
C ALA A 15 -10.01 8.24 7.60
N ALA A 16 -11.02 7.95 6.77
CA ALA A 16 -12.36 7.58 7.20
C ALA A 16 -12.51 6.11 7.65
N ARG A 17 -11.41 5.34 7.73
CA ARG A 17 -11.39 3.90 8.07
C ARG A 17 -12.23 3.01 7.13
N ARG A 18 -12.54 3.50 5.92
CA ARG A 18 -13.24 2.75 4.86
C ARG A 18 -12.20 1.97 4.05
N THR A 19 -11.61 0.97 4.68
CA THR A 19 -10.39 0.29 4.21
C THR A 19 -10.56 -0.46 2.90
N GLU A 20 -11.69 -1.14 2.69
CA GLU A 20 -11.96 -1.84 1.42
C GLU A 20 -12.05 -0.87 0.24
N GLU A 21 -12.79 0.22 0.42
CA GLU A 21 -12.97 1.24 -0.62
C GLU A 21 -11.67 2.00 -0.89
N ALA A 22 -10.88 2.28 0.17
CA ALA A 22 -9.54 2.85 0.04
C ALA A 22 -8.63 1.94 -0.81
N CYS A 23 -8.67 0.62 -0.56
CA CYS A 23 -7.88 -0.35 -1.32
C CYS A 23 -8.31 -0.42 -2.79
N GLN A 24 -9.61 -0.37 -3.08
CA GLN A 24 -10.13 -0.35 -4.45
C GLN A 24 -9.68 0.91 -5.18
N ALA A 25 -9.89 2.10 -4.60
CA ALA A 25 -9.48 3.36 -5.18
C ALA A 25 -7.96 3.44 -5.41
N ALA A 26 -7.16 2.95 -4.45
CA ALA A 26 -5.70 2.87 -4.57
C ALA A 26 -5.27 1.90 -5.68
N SER A 27 -5.92 0.74 -5.80
CA SER A 27 -5.62 -0.23 -6.86
C SER A 27 -5.93 0.32 -8.25
N SER A 28 -7.06 1.02 -8.40
CA SER A 28 -7.41 1.70 -9.64
C SER A 28 -6.41 2.81 -9.98
N ALA A 29 -5.99 3.62 -8.99
CA ALA A 29 -4.95 4.62 -9.20
C ALA A 29 -3.63 3.99 -9.67
N ALA A 30 -3.19 2.90 -9.03
CA ALA A 30 -1.97 2.18 -9.39
C ALA A 30 -2.00 1.64 -10.82
N ALA A 31 -3.14 1.07 -11.26
CA ALA A 31 -3.31 0.60 -12.64
C ALA A 31 -3.16 1.74 -13.66
N ILE A 32 -3.78 2.89 -13.40
CA ILE A 32 -3.67 4.04 -14.30
C ILE A 32 -2.25 4.60 -14.31
N PHE A 33 -1.59 4.73 -13.15
CA PHE A 33 -0.20 5.17 -13.12
C PHE A 33 0.75 4.22 -13.85
N GLN A 34 0.48 2.91 -13.81
CA GLN A 34 1.21 1.92 -14.60
C GLN A 34 1.04 2.15 -16.11
N GLU A 35 -0.19 2.37 -16.58
CA GLU A 35 -0.48 2.66 -17.99
C GLU A 35 0.19 3.96 -18.46
N LEU A 36 0.29 4.95 -17.56
CA LEU A 36 0.96 6.22 -17.82
C LEU A 36 2.50 6.14 -17.71
N GLY A 37 3.06 5.02 -17.25
CA GLY A 37 4.49 4.86 -16.99
C GLY A 37 5.00 5.65 -15.78
N ASP A 38 4.11 6.19 -14.94
CA ASP A 38 4.47 6.91 -13.72
C ASP A 38 4.72 5.93 -12.58
N VAL A 39 5.96 5.48 -12.48
CA VAL A 39 6.40 4.52 -11.47
C VAL A 39 6.27 5.08 -10.05
N SER A 40 6.44 6.41 -9.87
CA SER A 40 6.34 7.04 -8.55
C SER A 40 4.89 7.13 -8.09
N GLY A 41 3.97 7.52 -8.99
CA GLY A 41 2.53 7.49 -8.74
C GLY A 41 2.03 6.09 -8.44
N GLN A 42 2.50 5.08 -9.19
CA GLN A 42 2.15 3.68 -8.96
C GLN A 42 2.60 3.20 -7.57
N ALA A 43 3.82 3.55 -7.17
CA ALA A 43 4.36 3.18 -5.87
C ALA A 43 3.61 3.83 -4.69
N ALA A 44 3.23 5.11 -4.85
CA ALA A 44 2.46 5.85 -3.86
C ALA A 44 1.04 5.26 -3.69
N ALA A 45 0.39 4.89 -4.79
CA ALA A 45 -0.90 4.22 -4.76
C ALA A 45 -0.81 2.82 -4.09
N ALA A 46 0.22 2.04 -4.41
CA ALA A 46 0.48 0.76 -3.75
C ALA A 46 0.70 0.89 -2.23
N ARG A 47 1.34 1.98 -1.77
CA ARG A 47 1.50 2.28 -0.33
C ARG A 47 0.14 2.51 0.35
N ILE A 48 -0.75 3.28 -0.25
CA ILE A 48 -2.09 3.53 0.31
C ILE A 48 -2.88 2.22 0.40
N ALA A 49 -2.77 1.34 -0.59
CA ALA A 49 -3.38 0.01 -0.53
C ALA A 49 -2.81 -0.85 0.62
N CYS A 50 -1.51 -0.76 0.88
CA CYS A 50 -0.87 -1.41 2.04
C CYS A 50 -1.47 -0.91 3.36
N ASP A 51 -1.51 0.41 3.56
CA ASP A 51 -2.02 1.03 4.78
C ASP A 51 -3.50 0.70 5.01
N ALA A 52 -4.30 0.66 3.93
CA ALA A 52 -5.68 0.24 3.97
C ALA A 52 -5.83 -1.21 4.44
N GLN A 53 -5.02 -2.13 3.93
CA GLN A 53 -5.05 -3.52 4.34
C GLN A 53 -4.56 -3.71 5.79
N LEU A 54 -3.58 -2.93 6.24
CA LEU A 54 -3.16 -2.92 7.65
C LEU A 54 -4.27 -2.45 8.57
N ALA A 55 -4.94 -1.35 8.22
CA ALA A 55 -6.06 -0.82 8.97
C ALA A 55 -7.28 -1.78 8.98
N GLY A 56 -7.45 -2.56 7.90
CA GLY A 56 -8.45 -3.63 7.80
C GLY A 56 -8.04 -4.94 8.49
N GLY A 57 -6.78 -5.04 8.93
CA GLY A 57 -6.25 -6.21 9.60
C GLY A 57 -5.80 -7.34 8.67
N ASP A 58 -5.79 -7.17 7.35
CA ASP A 58 -5.21 -8.15 6.43
C ASP A 58 -3.70 -7.91 6.28
N CYS A 59 -2.95 -8.32 7.30
CA CYS A 59 -1.49 -8.19 7.33
C CYS A 59 -0.80 -8.96 6.18
N GLN A 60 -1.45 -10.01 5.64
CA GLN A 60 -0.87 -10.78 4.54
C GLN A 60 -0.99 -10.05 3.22
N GLN A 61 -2.14 -9.43 2.95
CA GLN A 61 -2.33 -8.63 1.75
C GLN A 61 -1.56 -7.30 1.82
N ALA A 62 -1.46 -6.71 3.01
CA ALA A 62 -0.61 -5.55 3.26
C ALA A 62 0.86 -5.79 2.89
N ALA A 63 1.43 -6.92 3.32
CA ALA A 63 2.82 -7.27 3.01
C ALA A 63 3.09 -7.31 1.49
N ARG A 64 2.19 -7.91 0.71
CA ARG A 64 2.32 -7.96 -0.76
C ARG A 64 2.33 -6.57 -1.38
N TRP A 65 1.44 -5.69 -0.92
CA TRP A 65 1.38 -4.31 -1.39
C TRP A 65 2.64 -3.51 -1.04
N ALA A 66 3.20 -3.76 0.15
CA ALA A 66 4.44 -3.12 0.58
C ALA A 66 5.66 -3.58 -0.25
N GLU A 67 5.78 -4.88 -0.53
CA GLU A 67 6.81 -5.43 -1.43
C GLU A 67 6.71 -4.84 -2.84
N GLN A 68 5.48 -4.74 -3.37
CA GLN A 68 5.24 -4.12 -4.66
C GLN A 68 5.64 -2.63 -4.66
N SER A 69 5.26 -1.88 -3.63
CA SER A 69 5.61 -0.46 -3.49
C SER A 69 7.13 -0.27 -3.41
N ALA A 70 7.84 -1.09 -2.62
CA ALA A 70 9.29 -1.02 -2.51
C ALA A 70 10.00 -1.33 -3.85
N SER A 71 9.54 -2.36 -4.57
CA SER A 71 10.06 -2.68 -5.91
C SER A 71 9.86 -1.55 -6.92
N LEU A 72 8.73 -0.84 -6.84
CA LEU A 72 8.45 0.31 -7.70
C LEU A 72 9.32 1.53 -7.33
N PHE A 73 9.46 1.86 -6.04
CA PHE A 73 10.33 2.96 -5.62
C PHE A 73 11.80 2.72 -5.96
N ARG A 74 12.27 1.47 -5.89
CA ARG A 74 13.59 1.05 -6.39
C ARG A 74 13.74 1.36 -7.88
N ARG A 75 12.74 1.00 -8.69
CA ARG A 75 12.74 1.28 -10.14
C ARG A 75 12.68 2.77 -10.46
N ALA A 76 12.06 3.57 -9.60
CA ALA A 76 12.03 5.03 -9.71
C ALA A 76 13.29 5.73 -9.18
N ALA A 77 14.31 4.98 -8.72
CA ALA A 77 15.50 5.49 -8.03
C ALA A 77 15.18 6.37 -6.80
N ASN A 78 14.02 6.16 -6.19
CA ASN A 78 13.51 6.90 -5.05
C ASN A 78 13.78 6.14 -3.74
N TRP A 79 15.06 6.12 -3.33
CA TRP A 79 15.57 5.32 -2.21
C TRP A 79 14.94 5.66 -0.85
N GLN A 80 14.57 6.94 -0.61
CA GLN A 80 13.87 7.32 0.62
C GLN A 80 12.49 6.69 0.72
N GLN A 81 11.73 6.70 -0.38
CA GLN A 81 10.39 6.12 -0.41
C GLN A 81 10.42 4.60 -0.46
N GLU A 82 11.47 4.00 -1.03
CA GLU A 82 11.74 2.55 -0.91
C GLU A 82 11.92 2.15 0.55
N ALA A 83 12.75 2.87 1.32
CA ALA A 83 12.99 2.58 2.73
C ALA A 83 11.70 2.69 3.56
N GLU A 84 10.86 3.69 3.30
CA GLU A 84 9.58 3.86 3.97
C GLU A 84 8.62 2.69 3.68
N SER A 85 8.50 2.26 2.42
CA SER A 85 7.68 1.10 2.06
C SER A 85 8.19 -0.20 2.68
N LEU A 86 9.51 -0.39 2.78
CA LEU A 86 10.10 -1.55 3.46
C LEU A 86 9.85 -1.54 4.97
N LEU A 87 9.86 -0.37 5.62
CA LEU A 87 9.50 -0.26 7.04
C LEU A 87 8.04 -0.66 7.27
N VAL A 88 7.11 -0.21 6.43
CA VAL A 88 5.70 -0.60 6.50
C VAL A 88 5.54 -2.11 6.24
N ALA A 89 6.27 -2.68 5.27
CA ALA A 89 6.31 -4.12 5.04
C ALA A 89 6.75 -4.88 6.29
N SER A 90 7.84 -4.44 6.93
CA SER A 90 8.37 -5.08 8.12
C SER A 90 7.39 -5.06 9.29
N ALA A 91 6.65 -3.96 9.47
CA ALA A 91 5.58 -3.84 10.46
C ALA A 91 4.41 -4.78 10.15
N ALA A 92 4.02 -4.90 8.87
CA ALA A 92 2.98 -5.83 8.42
C ALA A 92 3.36 -7.29 8.71
N HIS A 93 4.60 -7.67 8.42
CA HIS A 93 5.13 -9.01 8.70
C HIS A 93 5.22 -9.30 10.20
N ALA A 94 5.67 -8.33 11.00
CA ALA A 94 5.72 -8.46 12.46
C ALA A 94 4.31 -8.64 13.05
N ALA A 95 3.33 -7.83 12.62
CA ALA A 95 1.93 -7.96 13.05
C ALA A 95 1.34 -9.34 12.72
N ARG A 96 1.67 -9.89 11.54
CA ARG A 96 1.27 -11.26 11.16
C ARG A 96 1.88 -12.33 12.07
N ALA A 97 3.16 -12.19 12.42
CA ALA A 97 3.85 -13.16 13.29
C ALA A 97 3.24 -13.20 14.69
N VAL A 98 2.89 -12.03 15.25
CA VAL A 98 2.25 -11.92 16.56
C VAL A 98 0.84 -12.51 16.55
N ARG A 99 0.00 -12.20 15.56
CA ARG A 99 -1.36 -12.76 15.48
C ARG A 99 -1.37 -14.29 15.38
N ARG A 100 -0.48 -14.86 14.57
CA ARG A 100 -0.32 -16.32 14.46
C ARG A 100 0.04 -16.98 15.79
N HIS A 101 0.77 -16.28 16.65
CA HIS A 101 1.11 -16.78 17.99
C HIS A 101 -0.09 -16.73 18.94
N CYS A 102 -0.91 -15.66 18.87
CA CYS A 102 -2.12 -15.53 19.67
C CYS A 102 -3.23 -16.52 19.27
N ASP A 103 -3.43 -16.76 17.98
CA ASP A 103 -4.46 -17.68 17.48
C ASP A 103 -4.10 -19.16 17.70
N ALA A 104 -2.82 -19.46 17.99
CA ALA A 104 -2.31 -20.81 18.23
C ALA A 104 -2.17 -21.18 19.72
N SER A 105 -2.53 -20.26 20.64
CA SER A 105 -2.49 -20.45 22.10
C SER A 105 -3.91 -20.58 22.67
#